data_AF-A0A1L9P968-F1
#
_entry.id   AF-A0A1L9P968-F1
#
_cell.length_a   1.000
_cell.length_b   1.000
_cell.length_c   1.000
_cell.angle_alpha   90.00
_cell.angle_beta   90.00
_cell.angle_gamma   90.00
#
_symmetry.space_group_name_H-M   'P 1'
#
loop_
_entity.id
_entity.type
_entity.pdbx_description
1 polymer ?
#
loop_
_entity_poly.entity_id
_entity_poly.type
_entity_poly.pdbx_seq_one_letter_code
_entity_poly.pdbx_strand_id
1 'polypeptide(L)'
;MTLRRFDKHNSASKVSKTQYLCFQTLIIPRKRESFKPAQWDMTEQVDAATDELDESDDFQSFLTDIRNGHPPATGEFRTIPDMYTHVLRQVDAGYPGRLQRHDETAVNTSLLMLLQAITNTALAPLAEWRPTKIHFKATFMTLAGGAKREMVAATDGQLQSKTTHEVKAIVECKAHERGDDDTTIAMQEAALFVAWIKDFPQSPETRFMVSQDAMQLYITVAVTPIAWRDFLIRSRTERKRSFMQLYRFGPWDLDDADQIKKVAPILLAITKL
;
A
#
# COMPACT_ATOMS: atom_id res chain seq x y z
N MET A 1 -17.20 13.70 -19.42
CA MET A 1 -17.23 12.25 -19.09
C MET A 1 -17.68 12.10 -17.65
N THR A 2 -18.43 11.04 -17.28
CA THR A 2 -18.89 10.82 -15.89
C THR A 2 -18.60 9.39 -15.46
N LEU A 3 -18.48 9.14 -14.15
CA LEU A 3 -18.32 7.80 -13.53
C LEU A 3 -19.46 6.82 -13.90
N ARG A 4 -20.51 7.29 -14.58
CA ARG A 4 -21.67 6.49 -15.00
C ARG A 4 -21.45 5.71 -16.30
N ARG A 5 -20.32 5.94 -17.00
CA ARG A 5 -19.97 5.25 -18.26
C ARG A 5 -19.07 4.01 -18.09
N PHE A 6 -18.90 3.48 -16.87
CA PHE A 6 -18.16 2.23 -16.68
C PHE A 6 -18.95 1.04 -17.22
N ASP A 7 -18.34 0.19 -18.04
CA ASP A 7 -18.89 -1.13 -18.35
C ASP A 7 -18.78 -2.08 -17.14
N LYS A 8 -19.65 -3.09 -17.12
CA LYS A 8 -19.80 -4.02 -15.99
C LYS A 8 -18.48 -4.79 -15.77
N HIS A 9 -18.01 -4.88 -14.52
CA HIS A 9 -16.83 -5.66 -14.10
C HIS A 9 -15.49 -5.21 -14.70
N ASN A 10 -15.26 -3.90 -14.82
CA ASN A 10 -13.92 -3.44 -15.15
C ASN A 10 -12.97 -3.67 -13.96
N SER A 11 -11.92 -4.44 -14.19
CA SER A 11 -10.80 -4.56 -13.24
C SER A 11 -10.14 -3.20 -13.06
N ALA A 12 -9.76 -2.86 -11.82
CA ALA A 12 -8.96 -1.67 -11.52
C ALA A 12 -7.65 -1.62 -12.32
N SER A 13 -7.02 -2.77 -12.56
CA SER A 13 -5.82 -2.88 -13.42
C SER A 13 -6.07 -2.62 -14.91
N LYS A 14 -7.33 -2.48 -15.33
CA LYS A 14 -7.74 -2.19 -16.71
C LYS A 14 -8.39 -0.81 -16.86
N VAL A 15 -8.24 0.07 -15.87
CA VAL A 15 -8.76 1.44 -15.92
C VAL A 15 -8.09 2.19 -17.06
N SER A 16 -8.91 2.74 -17.97
CA SER A 16 -8.43 3.64 -19.03
C SER A 16 -8.10 5.03 -18.49
N LYS A 17 -7.27 5.79 -19.22
CA LYS A 17 -6.96 7.20 -18.88
C LYS A 17 -8.23 8.03 -18.68
N THR A 18 -9.24 7.82 -19.51
CA THR A 18 -10.50 8.56 -19.43
C THR A 18 -11.33 8.20 -18.19
N GLN A 19 -11.30 6.93 -17.77
CA GLN A 19 -11.91 6.50 -16.51
C GLN A 19 -11.17 7.06 -15.30
N TYR A 20 -9.83 7.03 -15.33
CA TYR A 20 -9.00 7.63 -14.28
C TYR A 20 -9.29 9.12 -14.11
N LEU A 21 -9.39 9.89 -15.19
CA LEU A 21 -9.74 11.32 -15.13
C LEU A 21 -11.11 11.57 -14.48
N CYS A 22 -12.02 10.59 -14.50
CA CYS A 22 -13.31 10.70 -13.82
C CYS A 22 -13.22 10.50 -12.30
N PHE A 23 -12.15 9.87 -11.78
CA PHE A 23 -11.95 9.71 -10.33
C PHE A 23 -11.68 11.03 -9.62
N GLN A 24 -11.23 12.07 -10.34
CA GLN A 24 -10.80 13.34 -9.74
C GLN A 24 -9.76 13.09 -8.64
N THR A 25 -8.71 12.35 -8.98
CA THR A 25 -7.61 12.01 -8.08
C THR A 25 -6.34 12.69 -8.54
N LEU A 26 -5.57 13.24 -7.59
CA LEU A 26 -4.23 13.74 -7.80
C LEU A 26 -3.25 12.85 -7.04
N ILE A 27 -2.21 12.39 -7.73
CA ILE A 27 -1.09 11.69 -7.09
C ILE A 27 0.03 12.70 -6.92
N ILE A 28 0.48 12.83 -5.67
CA ILE A 28 1.44 13.83 -5.24
C ILE A 28 2.67 13.06 -4.76
N PRO A 29 3.66 12.82 -5.64
CA PRO A 29 4.90 12.17 -5.23
C PRO A 29 5.66 13.06 -4.24
N ARG A 30 6.20 12.43 -3.21
CA ARG A 30 6.92 13.06 -2.11
C ARG A 30 8.17 12.24 -1.84
N LYS A 31 9.29 12.92 -1.55
CA LYS A 31 10.50 12.24 -1.10
C LYS A 31 10.26 11.60 0.26
N ARG A 32 10.87 10.46 0.53
CA ARG A 32 10.78 9.75 1.83
C ARG A 32 11.06 10.66 3.04
N GLU A 33 12.02 11.58 2.96
CA GLU A 33 12.40 12.47 4.08
C GLU A 33 11.32 13.52 4.41
N SER A 34 10.37 13.73 3.49
CA SER A 34 9.26 14.65 3.67
C SER A 34 8.06 14.03 4.38
N PHE A 35 8.07 12.72 4.67
CA PHE A 35 7.07 12.13 5.56
C PHE A 35 7.26 12.69 6.97
N LYS A 36 6.23 13.38 7.50
CA LYS A 36 6.22 13.94 8.84
C LYS A 36 5.05 13.34 9.62
N PRO A 37 5.28 12.53 10.67
CA PRO A 37 4.22 11.88 11.44
C PRO A 37 3.14 12.85 11.96
N ALA A 38 3.55 14.05 12.38
CA ALA A 38 2.66 15.10 12.86
C ALA A 38 1.62 15.57 11.83
N GLN A 39 1.86 15.40 10.52
CA GLN A 39 0.86 15.76 9.49
C GLN A 39 -0.31 14.77 9.44
N TRP A 40 -0.16 13.61 10.07
CA TRP A 40 -1.09 12.49 10.00
C TRP A 40 -1.58 12.06 11.39
N ASP A 41 -1.33 12.88 12.41
CA ASP A 41 -1.62 12.60 13.82
C ASP A 41 -0.97 11.28 14.32
N MET A 42 0.26 11.01 13.84
CA MET A 42 0.99 9.76 14.12
C MET A 42 2.24 9.93 15.00
N THR A 43 2.51 11.12 15.53
CA THR A 43 3.78 11.40 16.23
C THR A 43 4.00 10.43 17.40
N GLU A 44 3.04 10.33 18.31
CA GLU A 44 3.16 9.47 19.50
C GLU A 44 3.30 7.98 19.11
N GLN A 45 2.57 7.54 18.08
CA GLN A 45 2.60 6.16 17.61
C GLN A 45 3.93 5.81 16.95
N VAL A 46 4.54 6.74 16.21
CA VAL A 46 5.85 6.56 15.57
C VAL A 46 6.97 6.59 16.61
N ASP A 47 6.89 7.47 17.61
CA ASP A 47 7.88 7.53 18.70
C ASP A 47 7.86 6.22 19.49
N ALA A 48 6.68 5.76 19.95
CA ALA A 48 6.54 4.49 20.65
C ALA A 48 6.97 3.28 19.79
N ALA A 49 6.65 3.28 18.49
CA ALA A 49 7.11 2.24 17.57
C ALA A 49 8.63 2.25 17.38
N THR A 50 9.28 3.41 17.46
CA THR A 50 10.74 3.52 17.38
C THR A 50 11.37 2.84 18.58
N ASP A 51 10.87 3.13 19.78
CA ASP A 51 11.36 2.52 21.02
C ASP A 51 11.19 0.99 21.00
N GLU A 52 10.01 0.49 20.61
CA GLU A 52 9.74 -0.96 20.51
C GLU A 52 10.69 -1.68 19.53
N LEU A 53 11.00 -1.05 18.40
CA LEU A 53 11.92 -1.61 17.40
C LEU A 53 13.39 -1.52 17.84
N ASP A 54 13.78 -0.44 18.53
CA ASP A 54 15.13 -0.29 19.06
C ASP A 54 15.43 -1.28 20.19
N GLU A 55 14.41 -1.70 20.95
CA GLU A 55 14.51 -2.75 21.99
C GLU A 55 14.43 -4.18 21.43
N SER A 56 14.06 -4.37 20.15
CA SER A 56 13.89 -5.69 19.54
C SER A 56 15.22 -6.26 19.03
N ASP A 57 15.78 -7.24 19.74
CA ASP A 57 17.00 -7.96 19.33
C ASP A 57 16.89 -8.55 17.91
N ASP A 58 15.73 -9.11 17.56
CA ASP A 58 15.48 -9.69 16.23
C ASP A 58 15.47 -8.62 15.13
N PHE A 59 14.90 -7.43 15.40
CA PHE A 59 14.95 -6.33 14.45
C PHE A 59 16.37 -5.77 14.30
N GLN A 60 17.13 -5.65 15.40
CA GLN A 60 18.53 -5.20 15.33
C GLN A 60 19.42 -6.22 14.60
N SER A 61 19.18 -7.52 14.77
CA SER A 61 19.90 -8.55 14.01
C SER A 61 19.55 -8.50 12.52
N PHE A 62 18.28 -8.26 12.18
CA PHE A 62 17.84 -8.03 10.81
C PHE A 62 18.53 -6.83 10.15
N LEU A 63 18.59 -5.69 10.83
CA LEU A 63 19.33 -4.52 10.32
C LEU A 63 20.82 -4.82 10.12
N THR A 64 21.41 -5.64 10.98
CA THR A 64 22.82 -6.05 10.88
C THR A 64 23.05 -6.97 9.68
N ASP A 65 22.15 -7.92 9.45
CA ASP A 65 22.19 -8.82 8.30
C ASP A 65 22.05 -8.05 6.98
N ILE A 66 21.12 -7.10 6.88
CA ILE A 66 21.02 -6.24 5.68
C ILE A 66 22.31 -5.44 5.44
N ARG A 67 22.99 -4.94 6.48
CA ARG A 67 24.25 -4.18 6.31
C ARG A 67 25.44 -5.05 5.90
N ASN A 68 25.57 -6.22 6.51
CA ASN A 68 26.82 -6.98 6.51
C ASN A 68 26.70 -8.39 5.89
N GLY A 69 25.48 -8.87 5.69
CA GLY A 69 25.12 -10.25 5.31
C GLY A 69 25.39 -11.29 6.41
N HIS A 70 25.97 -10.89 7.54
CA HIS A 70 26.36 -11.76 8.65
C HIS A 70 26.44 -10.98 9.99
N PRO A 71 26.09 -11.61 11.13
CA PRO A 71 25.41 -12.91 11.23
C PRO A 71 24.00 -12.82 10.62
N PRO A 72 23.41 -13.96 10.19
CA PRO A 72 22.05 -13.98 9.66
C PRO A 72 21.03 -13.44 10.68
N ALA A 73 19.96 -12.83 10.17
CA ALA A 73 18.85 -12.35 10.96
C ALA A 73 18.21 -13.48 11.79
N THR A 74 17.59 -13.11 12.91
CA THR A 74 16.99 -14.03 13.88
C THR A 74 15.46 -13.88 13.95
N GLY A 75 14.83 -14.82 14.66
CA GLY A 75 13.40 -14.80 14.95
C GLY A 75 12.50 -14.63 13.72
N GLU A 76 11.54 -13.71 13.83
CA GLU A 76 10.54 -13.40 12.79
C GLU A 76 11.16 -12.81 11.52
N PHE A 77 12.36 -12.22 11.62
CA PHE A 77 13.02 -11.58 10.47
C PHE A 77 13.96 -12.49 9.69
N ARG A 78 14.29 -13.68 10.22
CA ARG A 78 15.32 -14.59 9.71
C ARG A 78 15.26 -14.85 8.20
N THR A 79 14.07 -15.02 7.65
CA THR A 79 13.89 -15.45 6.24
C THR A 79 13.67 -14.30 5.27
N ILE A 80 13.60 -13.05 5.76
CA ILE A 80 13.34 -11.87 4.92
C ILE A 80 14.51 -11.56 3.99
N PRO A 81 15.79 -11.55 4.43
CA PRO A 81 16.93 -11.31 3.54
C PRO A 81 17.03 -12.32 2.38
N ASP A 82 16.71 -13.59 2.63
CA ASP A 82 16.62 -14.62 1.59
C ASP A 82 15.55 -14.26 0.55
N MET A 83 14.37 -13.79 1.00
CA MET A 83 13.30 -13.36 0.12
C MET A 83 13.67 -12.12 -0.71
N TYR A 84 14.45 -11.19 -0.17
CA TYR A 84 14.99 -10.07 -0.95
C TYR A 84 15.92 -10.54 -2.07
N THR A 85 16.72 -11.59 -1.81
CA THR A 85 17.51 -12.23 -2.87
C THR A 85 16.62 -12.79 -3.99
N HIS A 86 15.45 -13.33 -3.66
CA HIS A 86 14.49 -13.79 -4.68
C HIS A 86 13.88 -12.65 -5.51
N VAL A 87 13.64 -11.48 -4.90
CA VAL A 87 13.19 -10.28 -5.61
C VAL A 87 14.29 -9.77 -6.55
N LEU A 88 15.52 -9.66 -6.07
CA LEU A 88 16.67 -9.18 -6.85
C LEU A 88 16.99 -10.08 -8.06
N ARG A 89 16.81 -11.40 -7.94
CA ARG A 89 17.00 -12.36 -9.06
C ARG A 89 16.10 -12.10 -10.27
N GLN A 90 14.99 -11.37 -10.10
CA GLN A 90 14.11 -11.02 -11.22
C GLN A 90 14.76 -10.02 -12.19
N VAL A 91 15.74 -9.25 -11.73
CA VAL A 91 16.42 -8.20 -12.51
C VAL A 91 17.93 -8.43 -12.66
N ASP A 92 18.46 -9.52 -12.08
CA ASP A 92 19.86 -9.92 -12.21
C ASP A 92 20.19 -10.46 -13.61
N ALA A 93 20.93 -9.68 -14.40
CA ALA A 93 21.37 -10.04 -15.75
C ALA A 93 22.21 -11.33 -15.84
N GLY A 94 22.83 -11.77 -14.73
CA GLY A 94 23.56 -13.03 -14.62
C GLY A 94 22.66 -14.24 -14.35
N TYR A 95 21.40 -14.04 -13.98
CA TYR A 95 20.46 -15.12 -13.71
C TYR A 95 19.87 -15.69 -15.00
N PRO A 96 19.70 -17.02 -15.13
CA PRO A 96 19.19 -17.61 -16.38
C PRO A 96 17.83 -17.03 -16.77
N GLY A 97 17.73 -16.39 -17.94
CA GLY A 97 16.53 -15.66 -18.38
C GLY A 97 15.24 -16.50 -18.40
N ARG A 98 15.31 -17.80 -18.66
CA ARG A 98 14.13 -18.71 -18.56
C ARG A 98 13.60 -18.89 -17.13
N LEU A 99 14.42 -18.58 -16.13
CA LEU A 99 14.11 -18.63 -14.70
C LEU A 99 13.85 -17.24 -14.11
N GLN A 100 14.19 -16.16 -14.82
CA GLN A 100 13.71 -14.82 -14.50
C GLN A 100 12.21 -14.77 -14.79
N ARG A 101 11.40 -14.92 -13.74
CA ARG A 101 9.97 -14.62 -13.81
C ARG A 101 9.74 -13.29 -13.11
N HIS A 102 9.23 -12.32 -13.84
CA HIS A 102 8.68 -11.09 -13.28
C HIS A 102 7.32 -11.40 -12.67
N ASP A 103 7.34 -12.10 -11.54
CA ASP A 103 6.16 -12.48 -10.78
C ASP A 103 6.11 -11.64 -9.49
N GLU A 104 4.98 -10.96 -9.28
CA GLU A 104 4.71 -10.14 -8.10
C GLU A 104 4.70 -10.97 -6.79
N THR A 105 4.65 -12.31 -6.87
CA THR A 105 4.61 -13.21 -5.72
C THR A 105 5.80 -13.03 -4.79
N ALA A 106 7.04 -13.00 -5.31
CA ALA A 106 8.21 -12.83 -4.44
C ALA A 106 8.20 -11.47 -3.72
N VAL A 107 7.82 -10.42 -4.45
CA VAL A 107 7.68 -9.05 -3.90
C VAL A 107 6.61 -9.04 -2.81
N ASN A 108 5.41 -9.53 -3.10
CA ASN A 108 4.30 -9.56 -2.15
C ASN A 108 4.62 -10.40 -0.90
N THR A 109 5.20 -11.59 -1.08
CA THR A 109 5.62 -12.44 0.04
C THR A 109 6.66 -11.74 0.90
N SER A 110 7.68 -11.12 0.30
CA SER A 110 8.71 -10.39 1.05
C SER A 110 8.14 -9.20 1.82
N LEU A 111 7.23 -8.43 1.21
CA LEU A 111 6.59 -7.29 1.87
C LEU A 111 5.76 -7.73 3.06
N LEU A 112 4.88 -8.73 2.86
CA LEU A 112 3.99 -9.19 3.91
C LEU A 112 4.75 -9.82 5.07
N MET A 113 5.85 -10.55 4.81
CA MET A 113 6.72 -11.08 5.86
C MET A 113 7.36 -9.94 6.66
N LEU A 114 7.90 -8.91 6.00
CA LEU A 114 8.44 -7.74 6.68
C LEU A 114 7.37 -7.05 7.54
N LEU A 115 6.20 -6.79 6.97
CA LEU A 115 5.11 -6.12 7.66
C LEU A 115 4.64 -6.92 8.89
N GLN A 116 4.54 -8.25 8.77
CA GLN A 116 4.17 -9.12 9.90
C GLN A 116 5.27 -9.16 10.97
N ALA A 117 6.54 -9.31 10.58
CA ALA A 117 7.66 -9.33 11.52
C ALA A 117 7.76 -8.01 12.30
N ILE A 118 7.64 -6.86 11.61
CA ILE A 118 7.57 -5.54 12.25
C ILE A 118 6.39 -5.47 13.23
N THR A 119 5.18 -5.86 12.81
CA THR A 119 3.99 -5.83 13.69
C THR A 119 4.14 -6.72 14.92
N ASN A 120 4.84 -7.86 14.79
CA ASN A 120 5.05 -8.80 15.87
C ASN A 120 6.09 -8.33 16.91
N THR A 121 6.82 -7.23 16.65
CA THR A 121 7.66 -6.58 17.68
C THR A 121 6.83 -5.86 18.74
N ALA A 122 5.62 -5.42 18.40
CA ALA A 122 4.73 -4.77 19.36
C ALA A 122 4.12 -5.78 20.34
N LEU A 123 3.99 -5.36 21.60
CA LEU A 123 3.21 -6.09 22.59
C LEU A 123 1.71 -6.02 22.24
N ALA A 124 1.12 -7.16 21.87
CA ALA A 124 -0.31 -7.31 21.56
C ALA A 124 -0.86 -6.37 20.46
N PRO A 125 -0.44 -6.55 19.19
CA PRO A 125 -0.89 -5.68 18.10
C PRO A 125 -2.40 -5.81 17.86
N LEU A 126 -3.08 -4.67 17.77
CA LEU A 126 -4.55 -4.54 17.59
C LEU A 126 -5.02 -4.83 16.16
N ALA A 127 -4.07 -4.85 15.21
CA ALA A 127 -4.30 -5.17 13.82
C ALA A 127 -3.28 -6.20 13.33
N GLU A 128 -3.59 -6.88 12.23
CA GLU A 128 -2.73 -7.88 11.61
C GLU A 128 -2.63 -7.68 10.10
N TRP A 129 -1.43 -7.85 9.56
CA TRP A 129 -1.22 -7.91 8.12
C TRP A 129 -1.60 -9.29 7.60
N ARG A 130 -2.44 -9.32 6.57
CA ARG A 130 -2.97 -10.54 5.98
C ARG A 130 -2.63 -10.63 4.49
N PRO A 131 -2.20 -11.82 4.00
CA PRO A 131 -1.95 -12.07 2.58
C PRO A 131 -3.23 -12.24 1.75
N THR A 132 -4.40 -12.28 2.39
CA THR A 132 -5.66 -12.60 1.74
C THR A 132 -6.18 -11.43 0.92
N LYS A 133 -6.15 -11.52 -0.41
CA LYS A 133 -6.67 -10.47 -1.31
C LYS A 133 -8.12 -10.08 -1.00
N ILE A 134 -8.37 -8.79 -0.74
CA ILE A 134 -9.72 -8.23 -0.63
C ILE A 134 -10.14 -7.64 -1.97
N HIS A 135 -11.39 -7.89 -2.36
CA HIS A 135 -11.97 -7.39 -3.59
C HIS A 135 -12.99 -6.30 -3.29
N PHE A 136 -12.57 -5.04 -3.38
CA PHE A 136 -13.46 -3.89 -3.22
C PHE A 136 -14.33 -3.68 -4.45
N LYS A 137 -15.62 -3.37 -4.22
CA LYS A 137 -16.60 -3.14 -5.29
C LYS A 137 -17.06 -1.69 -5.31
N ALA A 138 -16.67 -0.94 -6.34
CA ALA A 138 -17.14 0.41 -6.58
C ALA A 138 -18.36 0.39 -7.50
N THR A 139 -19.58 0.47 -6.96
CA THR A 139 -20.81 0.61 -7.77
C THR A 139 -21.09 2.08 -8.05
N PHE A 140 -20.98 2.51 -9.30
CA PHE A 140 -21.20 3.92 -9.69
C PHE A 140 -22.64 4.22 -10.11
N MET A 141 -23.36 3.21 -10.60
CA MET A 141 -24.75 3.34 -11.04
C MET A 141 -25.44 1.98 -11.09
N THR A 142 -26.73 1.96 -10.76
CA THR A 142 -27.64 0.84 -11.07
C THR A 142 -28.62 1.32 -12.12
N LEU A 143 -28.69 0.63 -13.25
CA LEU A 143 -29.59 0.90 -14.36
C LEU A 143 -31.00 0.35 -14.08
N ALA A 144 -31.99 0.81 -14.86
CA ALA A 144 -33.29 0.16 -14.92
C ALA A 144 -33.11 -1.33 -15.28
N GLY A 145 -33.76 -2.23 -14.54
CA GLY A 145 -33.56 -3.68 -14.67
C GLY A 145 -32.42 -4.27 -13.84
N GLY A 146 -31.78 -3.49 -12.95
CA GLY A 146 -30.85 -4.00 -11.93
C GLY A 146 -29.40 -4.19 -12.39
N ALA A 147 -29.08 -3.91 -13.65
CA ALA A 147 -27.71 -3.96 -14.15
C ALA A 147 -26.83 -2.88 -13.48
N LYS A 148 -25.64 -3.26 -13.00
CA LYS A 148 -24.71 -2.34 -12.32
C LYS A 148 -23.59 -1.88 -13.24
N ARG A 149 -23.20 -0.62 -13.13
CA ARG A 149 -21.93 -0.08 -13.61
C ARG A 149 -20.96 -0.10 -12.45
N GLU A 150 -20.02 -1.04 -12.48
CA GLU A 150 -19.15 -1.34 -11.34
C GLU A 150 -17.70 -1.58 -11.74
N MET A 151 -16.81 -1.23 -10.83
CA MET A 151 -15.38 -1.54 -10.87
C MET A 151 -15.04 -2.46 -9.70
N VAL A 152 -14.18 -3.44 -9.93
CA VAL A 152 -13.63 -4.31 -8.89
C VAL A 152 -12.14 -4.06 -8.78
N ALA A 153 -11.65 -3.81 -7.57
CA ALA A 153 -10.23 -3.63 -7.29
C ALA A 153 -9.81 -4.66 -6.24
N ALA A 154 -8.78 -5.44 -6.55
CA ALA A 154 -8.24 -6.46 -5.65
C ALA A 154 -6.92 -5.98 -5.06
N THR A 155 -6.73 -6.16 -3.77
CA THR A 155 -5.45 -5.88 -3.08
C THR A 155 -4.51 -7.08 -3.19
N ASP A 156 -3.22 -6.88 -2.91
CA ASP A 156 -2.25 -7.96 -2.71
C ASP A 156 -2.13 -8.42 -1.24
N GLY A 157 -2.69 -7.62 -0.34
CA GLY A 157 -2.87 -7.88 1.08
C GLY A 157 -3.52 -6.69 1.79
N GLN A 158 -3.65 -6.78 3.10
CA GLN A 158 -4.23 -5.70 3.92
C GLN A 158 -3.81 -5.78 5.38
N LEU A 159 -3.85 -4.63 6.05
CA LEU A 159 -3.92 -4.54 7.49
C LEU A 159 -5.40 -4.61 7.92
N GLN A 160 -5.71 -5.52 8.83
CA GLN A 160 -7.06 -5.71 9.34
C GLN A 160 -7.09 -5.57 10.86
N SER A 161 -8.05 -4.81 11.40
CA SER A 161 -8.31 -4.78 12.84
C SER A 161 -8.72 -6.17 13.34
N LYS A 162 -8.07 -6.67 14.39
CA LYS A 162 -8.41 -7.98 14.98
C LYS A 162 -9.78 -7.99 15.67
N THR A 163 -10.24 -6.82 16.14
CA THR A 163 -11.51 -6.68 16.86
C THR A 163 -12.68 -6.38 15.94
N THR A 164 -12.52 -5.45 15.01
CA THR A 164 -13.63 -4.97 14.17
C THR A 164 -13.64 -5.60 12.78
N HIS A 165 -12.55 -6.29 12.40
CA HIS A 165 -12.30 -6.78 11.04
C HIS A 165 -12.29 -5.70 9.96
N GLU A 166 -12.25 -4.42 10.35
CA GLU A 166 -12.10 -3.30 9.44
C GLU A 166 -10.73 -3.34 8.76
N VAL A 167 -10.71 -3.05 7.45
CA VAL A 167 -9.47 -2.81 6.70
C VAL A 167 -8.93 -1.44 7.10
N LYS A 168 -7.70 -1.40 7.63
CA LYS A 168 -7.02 -0.18 8.09
C LYS A 168 -6.01 0.36 7.08
N ALA A 169 -5.36 -0.55 6.35
CA ALA A 169 -4.44 -0.24 5.27
C ALA A 169 -4.45 -1.36 4.23
N ILE A 170 -3.97 -1.08 3.03
CA ILE A 170 -3.93 -2.04 1.91
C ILE A 170 -2.50 -2.22 1.39
N VAL A 171 -2.26 -3.36 0.75
CA VAL A 171 -0.99 -3.69 0.09
C VAL A 171 -1.17 -3.81 -1.42
N GLU A 172 -0.21 -3.28 -2.17
CA GLU A 172 -0.10 -3.40 -3.63
C GLU A 172 1.37 -3.65 -4.00
N CYS A 173 1.66 -4.62 -4.85
CA CYS A 173 3.02 -4.98 -5.23
C CYS A 173 3.24 -4.95 -6.75
N LYS A 174 4.46 -4.63 -7.17
CA LYS A 174 4.93 -4.74 -8.56
C LYS A 174 6.29 -5.42 -8.62
N ALA A 175 6.47 -6.27 -9.62
CA ALA A 175 7.72 -7.02 -9.85
C ALA A 175 8.89 -6.14 -10.34
N HIS A 176 8.64 -4.90 -10.72
CA HIS A 176 9.63 -3.97 -11.29
C HIS A 176 9.52 -2.60 -10.63
N GLU A 177 10.61 -1.83 -10.67
CA GLU A 177 10.63 -0.45 -10.19
C GLU A 177 9.72 0.47 -11.02
N ARG A 178 9.28 1.59 -10.44
CA ARG A 178 8.44 2.59 -11.11
C ARG A 178 9.24 3.35 -12.18
N GLY A 179 9.35 2.77 -13.37
CA GLY A 179 9.90 3.40 -14.57
C GLY A 179 8.78 3.99 -15.44
N ASP A 180 8.79 3.61 -16.72
CA ASP A 180 7.79 4.03 -17.72
C ASP A 180 6.33 3.65 -17.33
N ASP A 181 6.16 2.66 -16.45
CA ASP A 181 4.87 2.20 -15.97
C ASP A 181 4.26 3.03 -14.83
N ASP A 182 4.94 4.06 -14.31
CA ASP A 182 4.47 4.86 -13.16
C ASP A 182 3.05 5.40 -13.38
N THR A 183 2.70 5.80 -14.62
CA THR A 183 1.35 6.27 -14.93
C THR A 183 0.29 5.17 -14.78
N THR A 184 0.57 3.96 -15.26
CA THR A 184 -0.37 2.83 -15.18
C THR A 184 -0.55 2.38 -13.74
N ILE A 185 0.55 2.28 -12.99
CA ILE A 185 0.54 1.93 -11.57
C ILE A 185 -0.25 2.98 -10.77
N ALA A 186 0.04 4.26 -10.98
CA ALA A 186 -0.68 5.38 -10.39
C ALA A 186 -2.21 5.31 -10.64
N MET A 187 -2.61 4.98 -11.87
CA MET A 187 -4.03 4.83 -12.21
C MET A 187 -4.68 3.65 -11.47
N GLN A 188 -3.97 2.54 -11.33
CA GLN A 188 -4.43 1.35 -10.59
C GLN A 188 -4.58 1.64 -9.09
N GLU A 189 -3.57 2.25 -8.47
CA GLU A 189 -3.61 2.62 -7.04
C GLU A 189 -4.76 3.59 -6.74
N ALA A 190 -4.96 4.59 -7.59
CA ALA A 190 -6.09 5.49 -7.48
C ALA A 190 -7.44 4.76 -7.58
N ALA A 191 -7.55 3.79 -8.49
CA ALA A 191 -8.74 2.96 -8.62
C ALA A 191 -9.00 2.10 -7.37
N LEU A 192 -7.94 1.59 -6.74
CA LEU A 192 -8.01 0.80 -5.51
C LEU A 192 -8.55 1.62 -4.34
N PHE A 193 -8.02 2.84 -4.12
CA PHE A 193 -8.56 3.78 -3.13
C PHE A 193 -10.02 4.16 -3.42
N VAL A 194 -10.35 4.45 -4.68
CA VAL A 194 -11.73 4.77 -5.08
C VAL A 194 -12.68 3.62 -4.77
N ALA A 195 -12.30 2.37 -5.09
CA ALA A 195 -13.11 1.21 -4.79
C ALA A 195 -13.27 1.00 -3.29
N TRP A 196 -12.18 1.09 -2.52
CA TRP A 196 -12.21 0.95 -1.08
C TRP A 196 -13.11 2.00 -0.41
N ILE A 197 -13.03 3.27 -0.83
CA ILE A 197 -13.86 4.35 -0.27
C ILE A 197 -15.33 4.16 -0.66
N LYS A 198 -15.60 3.66 -1.86
CA LYS A 198 -16.97 3.44 -2.32
C LYS A 198 -17.64 2.26 -1.64
N ASP A 199 -16.90 1.18 -1.40
CA ASP A 199 -17.41 -0.04 -0.79
C ASP A 199 -17.55 0.12 0.74
N PHE A 200 -16.61 0.86 1.36
CA PHE A 200 -16.61 1.15 2.79
C PHE A 200 -16.59 2.67 3.04
N PRO A 201 -17.70 3.40 2.84
CA PRO A 201 -17.71 4.86 2.95
C PRO A 201 -17.49 5.40 4.37
N GLN A 202 -17.76 4.56 5.40
CA GLN A 202 -17.58 4.91 6.81
C GLN A 202 -16.17 4.59 7.34
N SER A 203 -15.37 3.84 6.59
CA SER A 203 -13.98 3.52 6.97
C SER A 203 -13.11 4.78 7.03
N PRO A 204 -12.00 4.76 7.80
CA PRO A 204 -11.34 5.95 8.35
C PRO A 204 -11.09 7.05 7.32
N GLU A 205 -11.11 8.29 7.81
CA GLU A 205 -10.92 9.48 6.99
C GLU A 205 -9.57 9.47 6.27
N THR A 206 -8.53 9.05 7.00
CA THR A 206 -7.19 8.79 6.49
C THR A 206 -7.05 7.31 6.13
N ARG A 207 -6.53 7.03 4.93
CA ARG A 207 -6.31 5.67 4.45
C ARG A 207 -4.90 5.50 3.96
N PHE A 208 -4.30 4.38 4.32
CA PHE A 208 -2.92 4.05 3.98
C PHE A 208 -2.86 2.92 2.96
N MET A 209 -1.90 3.03 2.07
CA MET A 209 -1.42 1.93 1.24
C MET A 209 0.08 1.80 1.47
N VAL A 210 0.53 0.58 1.74
CA VAL A 210 1.95 0.23 1.69
C VAL A 210 2.17 -0.54 0.40
N SER A 211 3.06 -0.05 -0.46
CA SER A 211 3.33 -0.70 -1.73
C SER A 211 4.81 -0.97 -1.92
N GLN A 212 5.14 -2.04 -2.63
CA GLN A 212 6.51 -2.39 -2.97
C GLN A 212 6.66 -2.64 -4.46
N ASP A 213 7.62 -1.98 -5.07
CA ASP A 213 7.97 -2.10 -6.47
C ASP A 213 9.42 -2.57 -6.57
N ALA A 214 9.63 -3.83 -6.94
CA ALA A 214 10.91 -4.52 -6.76
C ALA A 214 11.43 -4.36 -5.30
N MET A 215 12.57 -3.71 -5.09
CA MET A 215 13.16 -3.47 -3.75
C MET A 215 12.79 -2.11 -3.14
N GLN A 216 11.89 -1.36 -3.78
CA GLN A 216 11.51 -0.02 -3.35
C GLN A 216 10.15 -0.04 -2.64
N LEU A 217 10.12 0.37 -1.39
CA LEU A 217 8.91 0.53 -0.59
C LEU A 217 8.38 1.96 -0.67
N TYR A 218 7.05 2.08 -0.73
CA TYR A 218 6.34 3.35 -0.73
C TYR A 218 5.19 3.31 0.29
N ILE A 219 4.88 4.48 0.87
CA ILE A 219 3.71 4.69 1.71
C ILE A 219 2.84 5.75 1.03
N THR A 220 1.60 5.42 0.73
CA THR A 220 0.63 6.36 0.16
C THR A 220 -0.48 6.66 1.15
N VAL A 221 -0.68 7.95 1.42
CA VAL A 221 -1.75 8.44 2.31
C VAL A 221 -2.81 9.16 1.49
N ALA A 222 -4.07 8.73 1.62
CA ALA A 222 -5.20 9.34 0.94
C ALA A 222 -5.87 10.41 1.81
N VAL A 223 -5.89 11.64 1.31
CA VAL A 223 -6.70 12.75 1.84
C VAL A 223 -7.94 12.91 0.99
N THR A 224 -9.11 12.85 1.63
CA THR A 224 -10.40 12.77 0.94
C THR A 224 -11.33 13.92 1.35
N PRO A 225 -11.24 15.09 0.68
CA PRO A 225 -12.10 16.23 1.00
C PRO A 225 -13.60 15.85 0.95
N ILE A 226 -14.40 16.41 1.86
CA ILE A 226 -15.85 16.11 1.98
C ILE A 226 -16.56 16.29 0.63
N ALA A 227 -16.28 17.37 -0.09
CA ALA A 227 -16.86 17.62 -1.41
C ALA A 227 -16.51 16.54 -2.45
N TRP A 228 -15.31 15.96 -2.38
CA TRP A 228 -14.91 14.86 -3.26
C TRP A 228 -15.59 13.55 -2.84
N ARG A 229 -15.69 13.29 -1.53
CA ARG A 229 -16.44 12.14 -1.00
C ARG A 229 -17.91 12.20 -1.42
N ASP A 230 -18.55 13.36 -1.32
CA ASP A 230 -19.94 13.57 -1.77
C ASP A 230 -20.09 13.36 -3.29
N PHE A 231 -19.13 13.83 -4.08
CA PHE A 231 -19.07 13.53 -5.51
C PHE A 231 -19.00 12.02 -5.76
N LEU A 232 -18.07 11.32 -5.11
CA LEU A 232 -17.85 9.90 -5.34
C LEU A 232 -19.03 9.04 -4.85
N ILE A 233 -19.50 9.28 -3.63
CA ILE A 233 -20.48 8.45 -2.94
C ILE A 233 -21.90 8.77 -3.44
N ARG A 234 -22.26 10.05 -3.50
CA ARG A 234 -23.64 10.49 -3.77
C ARG A 234 -23.87 10.90 -5.22
N SER A 235 -22.84 10.86 -6.07
CA SER A 235 -22.91 11.34 -7.46
C SER A 235 -23.37 12.80 -7.57
N ARG A 236 -23.12 13.61 -6.54
CA ARG A 236 -23.46 15.05 -6.54
C ARG A 236 -22.40 15.80 -7.33
N THR A 237 -22.84 16.64 -8.25
CA THR A 237 -21.96 17.50 -9.08
C THR A 237 -22.06 18.92 -8.58
N GLU A 238 -21.72 19.15 -7.31
CA GLU A 238 -21.70 20.53 -6.78
C GLU A 238 -20.57 21.35 -7.45
N ARG A 239 -20.78 22.66 -7.55
CA ARG A 239 -20.01 23.58 -8.43
C ARG A 239 -18.52 23.72 -8.05
N LYS A 240 -18.12 23.40 -6.82
CA LYS A 240 -16.70 23.35 -6.41
C LYS A 240 -16.15 21.94 -6.59
N ARG A 241 -15.42 21.72 -7.68
CA ARG A 241 -14.64 20.49 -7.87
C ARG A 241 -13.53 20.43 -6.83
N SER A 242 -13.43 19.32 -6.13
CA SER A 242 -12.29 18.97 -5.28
C SER A 242 -11.75 17.62 -5.71
N PHE A 243 -10.50 17.33 -5.37
CA PHE A 243 -9.83 16.11 -5.76
C PHE A 243 -9.43 15.30 -4.53
N MET A 244 -9.50 13.97 -4.61
CA MET A 244 -8.75 13.12 -3.69
C MET A 244 -7.26 13.35 -3.94
N GLN A 245 -6.49 13.47 -2.86
CA GLN A 245 -5.05 13.64 -2.93
C GLN A 245 -4.39 12.40 -2.36
N LEU A 246 -3.56 11.74 -3.16
CA LEU A 246 -2.76 10.59 -2.76
C LEU A 246 -1.31 11.06 -2.60
N TYR A 247 -0.88 11.24 -1.35
CA TYR A 247 0.49 11.61 -1.03
C TYR A 247 1.34 10.35 -0.95
N ARG A 248 2.14 10.11 -1.99
CA ARG A 248 3.01 8.92 -2.11
C ARG A 248 4.41 9.28 -1.69
N PHE A 249 4.85 8.74 -0.56
CA PHE A 249 6.18 8.91 0.01
C PHE A 249 7.06 7.71 -0.35
N GLY A 250 8.32 7.98 -0.69
CA GLY A 250 9.29 6.95 -1.03
C GLY A 250 10.24 7.41 -2.13
N PRO A 251 10.96 6.47 -2.77
CA PRO A 251 11.12 5.09 -2.30
C PRO A 251 11.97 5.01 -1.02
N TRP A 252 11.71 4.01 -0.17
CA TRP A 252 12.70 3.48 0.76
C TRP A 252 13.26 2.18 0.19
N ASP A 253 14.57 2.07 0.16
CA ASP A 253 15.27 0.92 -0.42
C ASP A 253 15.38 -0.18 0.64
N LEU A 254 14.85 -1.37 0.34
CA LEU A 254 14.78 -2.51 1.26
C LEU A 254 16.10 -3.31 1.34
N ASP A 255 17.12 -2.90 0.61
CA ASP A 255 18.50 -3.36 0.75
C ASP A 255 19.38 -2.37 1.55
N ASP A 256 18.80 -1.26 2.04
CA ASP A 256 19.46 -0.27 2.86
C ASP A 256 18.91 -0.29 4.29
N ALA A 257 19.73 -0.80 5.22
CA ALA A 257 19.34 -0.93 6.62
C ALA A 257 19.02 0.42 7.29
N ASP A 258 19.68 1.52 6.89
CA ASP A 258 19.41 2.83 7.48
C ASP A 258 18.06 3.39 7.00
N GLN A 259 17.63 3.00 5.81
CA GLN A 259 16.30 3.32 5.29
C GLN A 259 15.22 2.43 5.90
N ILE A 260 15.46 1.13 6.06
CA ILE A 260 14.58 0.22 6.80
C ILE A 260 14.37 0.74 8.22
N LYS A 261 15.45 1.11 8.93
CA LYS A 261 15.38 1.66 10.29
C LYS A 261 14.50 2.91 10.38
N LYS A 262 14.44 3.71 9.32
CA LYS A 262 13.59 4.93 9.27
C LYS A 262 12.13 4.64 8.94
N VAL A 263 11.85 3.65 8.09
CA VAL A 263 10.47 3.38 7.63
C VAL A 263 9.74 2.39 8.53
N ALA A 264 10.45 1.46 9.18
CA ALA A 264 9.85 0.45 10.04
C ALA A 264 9.00 1.04 11.18
N PRO A 265 9.41 2.10 11.90
CA PRO A 265 8.56 2.73 12.91
C PRO A 265 7.26 3.29 12.33
N ILE A 266 7.28 3.82 11.09
CA ILE A 266 6.08 4.31 10.40
C ILE A 266 5.14 3.13 10.10
N LEU A 267 5.68 2.02 9.58
CA LEU A 267 4.90 0.82 9.27
C LEU A 267 4.25 0.22 10.51
N LEU A 268 4.98 0.17 11.63
CA LEU A 268 4.46 -0.31 12.90
C LEU A 268 3.39 0.65 13.44
N ALA A 269 3.61 1.96 13.37
CA ALA A 269 2.64 2.96 13.81
C ALA A 269 1.30 2.88 13.06
N ILE A 270 1.31 2.57 11.75
CA ILE A 270 0.06 2.36 10.96
C ILE A 270 -0.81 1.25 11.59
N THR A 271 -0.22 0.26 12.26
CA THR A 271 -0.97 -0.83 12.92
C THR A 271 -1.67 -0.44 14.20
N LYS A 272 -1.37 0.76 14.73
CA LYS A 272 -1.88 1.29 15.99
C LYS A 272 -2.98 2.34 15.79
N LEU A 273 -3.43 2.58 14.55
CA LEU A 273 -4.46 3.56 14.17
C LEU A 273 -5.90 3.01 14.19
#